data_AF-A0A957C517-F1
#
_entry.id   AF-A0A957C517-F1
#
_cell.length_a   1.000
_cell.length_b   1.000
_cell.length_c   1.000
_cell.angle_alpha   90.00
_cell.angle_beta   90.00
_cell.angle_gamma   90.00
#
_symmetry.space_group_name_H-M   'P 1'
#
loop_
_entity.id
_entity.type
_entity.pdbx_description
1 polymer ?
#
loop_
_entity_poly.entity_id
_entity_poly.type
_entity_poly.pdbx_seq_one_letter_code
_entity_poly.pdbx_strand_id
1 'polypeptide(L)'
;MLLLALLLGISGTGNAQEFEVTPEVTATPQTFDVGNELTIAALRSMEIEGSEILLEQALEDGENYSRYIASYTSEGNKIYGLLTIPFGDVPDGGFKAVVFNHGYIPPSLYVTTERYVDYVDALARAGLVVFKIDMRGHGNSEGEAAGSFFSPNYMIDAISALKSLQT
;
A
#
# COMPACT_ATOMS: atom_id res chain seq x y z
N MET A 1 -38.95 -38.16 -6.82
CA MET A 1 -40.35 -38.27 -7.26
C MET A 1 -41.23 -38.37 -6.01
N LEU A 2 -41.74 -37.24 -5.51
CA LEU A 2 -43.14 -37.06 -5.12
C LEU A 2 -43.37 -35.57 -4.82
N LEU A 3 -44.35 -35.02 -5.52
CA LEU A 3 -44.85 -33.66 -5.43
C LEU A 3 -45.82 -33.57 -4.25
N LEU A 4 -45.84 -32.45 -3.52
CA LEU A 4 -47.07 -32.02 -2.84
C LEU A 4 -47.15 -30.49 -2.90
N ALA A 5 -48.05 -30.00 -3.76
CA ALA A 5 -48.42 -28.61 -3.86
C ALA A 5 -49.58 -28.34 -2.89
N LEU A 6 -49.49 -27.23 -2.16
CA LEU A 6 -50.63 -26.65 -1.46
C LEU A 6 -50.80 -25.23 -1.98
N LEU A 7 -51.79 -25.04 -2.87
CA LEU A 7 -52.30 -23.72 -3.23
C LEU A 7 -53.22 -23.25 -2.11
N LEU A 8 -52.89 -22.11 -1.50
CA LEU A 8 -53.87 -21.25 -0.83
C LEU A 8 -53.93 -19.93 -1.59
N GLY A 9 -55.07 -19.68 -2.22
CA GLY A 9 -55.39 -18.41 -2.83
C GLY A 9 -55.68 -17.36 -1.76
N ILE A 10 -55.11 -16.18 -1.93
CA ILE A 10 -55.54 -14.97 -1.24
C ILE A 10 -55.88 -13.96 -2.34
N SER A 11 -57.18 -13.77 -2.56
CA SER A 11 -57.74 -12.63 -3.26
C SER A 11 -57.69 -11.42 -2.32
N GLY A 12 -56.78 -10.49 -2.59
CA GLY A 12 -56.70 -9.21 -1.89
C GLY A 12 -56.13 -8.15 -2.80
N THR A 13 -56.98 -7.27 -3.31
CA THR A 13 -56.59 -6.03 -4.00
C THR A 13 -56.04 -5.05 -2.95
N GLY A 14 -54.74 -5.13 -2.68
CA GLY A 14 -54.02 -4.14 -1.88
C GLY A 14 -53.10 -3.33 -2.78
N ASN A 15 -53.29 -2.02 -2.81
CA ASN A 15 -52.34 -1.08 -3.43
C ASN A 15 -50.94 -1.33 -2.87
N ALA A 16 -49.96 -1.58 -3.74
CA ALA A 16 -48.56 -1.54 -3.35
C ALA A 16 -48.20 -0.08 -3.03
N GLN A 17 -48.03 0.25 -1.75
CA GLN A 17 -47.27 1.44 -1.39
C GLN A 17 -45.79 1.06 -1.45
N GLU A 18 -45.06 1.66 -2.39
CA GLU A 18 -43.61 1.69 -2.35
C GLU A 18 -43.16 2.39 -1.07
N PHE A 19 -42.58 1.63 -0.14
CA PHE A 19 -41.84 2.18 0.98
C PHE A 19 -40.41 2.45 0.49
N GLU A 20 -40.16 3.67 0.04
CA GLU A 20 -38.80 4.15 -0.20
C GLU A 20 -38.15 4.47 1.15
N VAL A 21 -37.47 3.47 1.73
CA VAL A 21 -36.68 3.65 2.95
C VAL A 21 -35.28 4.08 2.53
N THR A 22 -35.04 5.39 2.45
CA THR A 22 -33.69 5.93 2.35
C THR A 22 -33.04 5.81 3.72
N PRO A 23 -32.01 4.96 3.92
CA PRO A 23 -31.32 4.92 5.20
C PRO A 23 -30.53 6.23 5.36
N GLU A 24 -31.03 7.14 6.19
CA GLU A 24 -30.27 8.29 6.65
C GLU A 24 -29.21 7.78 7.63
N VAL A 25 -28.05 7.39 7.11
CA VAL A 25 -26.89 7.05 7.93
C VAL A 25 -26.29 8.36 8.44
N THR A 26 -26.85 8.90 9.52
CA THR A 26 -26.18 9.93 10.30
C THR A 26 -25.04 9.26 11.06
N ALA A 27 -23.88 9.11 10.42
CA ALA A 27 -22.68 8.65 11.07
C ALA A 27 -22.20 9.74 12.03
N THR A 28 -22.56 9.63 13.32
CA THR A 28 -21.91 10.42 14.37
C THR A 28 -20.41 10.12 14.33
N PRO A 29 -19.53 11.12 14.20
CA PRO A 29 -18.09 10.87 14.19
C PRO A 29 -17.69 10.19 15.50
N GLN A 30 -17.22 8.95 15.40
CA GLN A 30 -16.62 8.21 16.51
C GLN A 30 -15.28 8.88 16.82
N THR A 31 -15.15 9.50 17.99
CA THR A 31 -13.89 10.08 18.45
C THR A 31 -13.05 8.98 19.10
N PHE A 32 -11.94 8.60 18.45
CA PHE A 32 -10.98 7.65 19.00
C PHE A 32 -9.88 8.43 19.72
N ASP A 33 -10.00 8.69 21.02
CA ASP A 33 -8.96 9.47 21.75
C ASP A 33 -7.59 8.75 21.75
N VAL A 34 -7.59 7.41 21.67
CA VAL A 34 -6.40 6.58 21.42
C VAL A 34 -6.54 5.96 20.03
N GLY A 35 -5.49 6.07 19.22
CA GLY A 35 -5.49 5.53 17.86
C GLY A 35 -6.09 6.48 16.83
N ASN A 36 -6.45 7.72 17.18
CA ASN A 36 -6.83 8.75 16.20
C ASN A 36 -5.78 8.88 15.10
N GLU A 37 -4.51 8.84 15.48
CA GLU A 37 -3.33 8.89 14.63
C GLU A 37 -3.25 7.74 13.61
N LEU A 38 -3.98 6.65 13.84
CA LEU A 38 -4.05 5.49 12.95
C LEU A 38 -5.18 5.61 11.91
N THR A 39 -6.02 6.64 12.01
CA THR A 39 -7.15 6.82 11.10
C THR A 39 -6.72 7.44 9.78
N ILE A 40 -7.48 7.13 8.71
CA ILE A 40 -7.31 7.79 7.41
C ILE A 40 -7.49 9.31 7.52
N ALA A 41 -8.40 9.77 8.39
CA ALA A 41 -8.64 11.20 8.60
C ALA A 41 -7.40 11.90 9.16
N ALA A 42 -6.73 11.30 10.16
CA ALA A 42 -5.49 11.83 10.69
C ALA A 42 -4.37 11.84 9.64
N LEU A 43 -4.15 10.73 8.94
CA LEU A 43 -3.14 10.65 7.86
C LEU A 43 -3.37 11.70 6.76
N ARG A 44 -4.63 11.95 6.38
CA ARG A 44 -4.96 12.98 5.38
C ARG A 44 -4.77 14.42 5.87
N SER A 45 -4.74 14.63 7.18
CA SER A 45 -4.46 15.94 7.78
C SER A 45 -2.97 16.24 7.91
N MET A 46 -2.12 15.21 7.77
CA MET A 46 -0.67 15.35 7.82
C MET A 46 -0.10 15.86 6.49
N GLU A 47 0.97 16.62 6.58
CA GLU A 47 1.85 16.91 5.45
C GLU A 47 2.95 15.84 5.42
N ILE A 48 2.79 14.84 4.55
CA ILE A 48 3.76 13.76 4.35
C ILE A 48 4.46 14.03 3.03
N GLU A 49 5.74 14.36 3.03
CA GLU A 49 6.47 14.72 1.80
C GLU A 49 7.26 13.55 1.21
N GLY A 50 7.51 13.63 -0.09
CA GLY A 50 8.49 12.79 -0.77
C GLY A 50 9.86 13.48 -0.82
N SER A 51 10.82 12.80 -1.44
CA SER A 51 12.16 13.31 -1.72
C SER A 51 12.67 12.75 -3.03
N GLU A 52 13.77 13.29 -3.55
CA GLU A 52 14.56 12.59 -4.56
C GLU A 52 14.90 11.17 -4.08
N ILE A 53 14.85 10.21 -5.01
CA ILE A 53 15.32 8.83 -4.79
C ILE A 53 16.78 8.75 -5.20
N LEU A 54 17.64 8.33 -4.27
CA LEU A 54 19.06 8.15 -4.53
C LEU A 54 19.37 6.68 -4.83
N LEU A 55 20.12 6.41 -5.89
CA LEU A 55 20.62 5.08 -6.23
C LEU A 55 21.94 4.83 -5.47
N GLU A 56 21.85 4.11 -4.37
CA GLU A 56 22.97 3.91 -3.43
C GLU A 56 23.94 2.83 -3.91
N GLN A 57 23.40 1.76 -4.50
CA GLN A 57 24.19 0.64 -4.99
C GLN A 57 23.48 -0.04 -6.17
N ALA A 58 24.19 -0.20 -7.29
CA ALA A 58 23.75 -1.07 -8.38
C ALA A 58 23.93 -2.55 -8.00
N LEU A 59 22.93 -3.36 -8.33
CA LEU A 59 22.95 -4.81 -8.19
C LEU A 59 23.05 -5.45 -9.59
N GLU A 60 23.18 -6.77 -9.63
CA GLU A 60 23.05 -7.50 -10.90
C GLU A 60 21.63 -7.32 -11.47
N ASP A 61 21.57 -7.03 -12.76
CA ASP A 61 20.32 -6.83 -13.50
C ASP A 61 19.41 -8.07 -13.43
N GLY A 62 18.11 -7.83 -13.58
CA GLY A 62 17.13 -8.88 -13.88
C GLY A 62 17.10 -9.20 -15.37
N GLU A 63 16.06 -9.91 -15.82
CA GLU A 63 15.95 -10.29 -17.23
C GLU A 63 15.77 -9.07 -18.17
N ASN A 64 14.93 -8.12 -17.77
CA ASN A 64 14.57 -6.95 -18.58
C ASN A 64 14.45 -5.66 -17.74
N TYR A 65 15.14 -5.61 -16.60
CA TYR A 65 15.10 -4.48 -15.67
C TYR A 65 16.41 -4.37 -14.87
N SER A 66 16.80 -3.15 -14.54
CA SER A 66 17.91 -2.89 -13.60
C SER A 66 17.46 -2.98 -12.15
N ARG A 67 18.41 -3.28 -11.26
CA ARG A 67 18.17 -3.43 -9.82
C ARG A 67 19.11 -2.54 -9.01
N TYR A 68 18.57 -1.86 -8.03
CA TYR A 68 19.33 -0.96 -7.15
C TYR A 68 18.90 -1.12 -5.70
N ILE A 69 19.86 -1.00 -4.78
CA ILE A 69 19.54 -0.47 -3.45
C ILE A 69 19.37 1.03 -3.62
N ALA A 70 18.21 1.54 -3.25
CA ALA A 70 17.86 2.94 -3.35
C ALA A 70 17.39 3.47 -2.00
N SER A 71 17.45 4.79 -1.82
CA SER A 71 16.98 5.44 -0.62
C SER A 71 16.12 6.67 -0.91
N TYR A 72 15.28 7.05 0.06
CA TYR A 72 14.48 8.27 0.09
C TYR A 72 14.34 8.75 1.54
N THR A 73 13.87 9.97 1.73
CA THR A 73 13.66 10.56 3.07
C THR A 73 12.19 10.44 3.49
N SER A 74 11.96 9.98 4.72
CA SER A 74 10.65 9.93 5.37
C SER A 74 10.75 10.48 6.79
N GLU A 75 10.10 11.62 7.07
CA GLU A 75 10.15 12.31 8.37
C GLU A 75 11.58 12.52 8.91
N GLY A 76 12.52 12.84 8.01
CA GLY A 76 13.94 13.04 8.34
C GLY A 76 14.78 11.76 8.46
N ASN A 77 14.18 10.58 8.37
CA ASN A 77 14.90 9.31 8.32
C ASN A 77 15.24 8.94 6.87
N LYS A 78 16.46 8.44 6.65
CA LYS A 78 16.85 7.81 5.40
C LYS A 78 16.31 6.38 5.35
N ILE A 79 15.36 6.14 4.46
CA ILE A 79 14.70 4.84 4.28
C ILE A 79 15.24 4.19 3.02
N TYR A 80 15.61 2.91 3.13
CA TYR A 80 16.16 2.11 2.05
C TYR A 80 15.11 1.19 1.42
N GLY A 81 15.41 0.68 0.23
CA GLY A 81 14.63 -0.36 -0.41
C GLY A 81 15.31 -0.92 -1.65
N LEU A 82 14.71 -1.97 -2.21
CA LEU A 82 15.06 -2.51 -3.52
C LEU A 82 14.23 -1.81 -4.59
N LEU A 83 14.88 -1.06 -5.47
CA LEU A 83 14.28 -0.43 -6.63
C LEU A 83 14.59 -1.24 -7.89
N THR A 84 13.57 -1.49 -8.69
CA THR A 84 13.69 -2.08 -10.03
C THR A 84 13.21 -1.09 -11.08
N ILE A 85 13.93 -0.98 -12.18
CA ILE A 85 13.61 -0.06 -13.28
C ILE A 85 13.62 -0.84 -14.59
N PRO A 86 12.50 -0.91 -15.34
CA PRO A 86 12.47 -1.57 -16.64
C PRO A 86 13.51 -1.01 -17.61
N PHE A 87 14.08 -1.88 -18.46
CA PHE A 87 14.92 -1.44 -19.56
C PHE A 87 14.09 -0.74 -20.66
N GLY A 88 14.77 0.06 -21.46
CA GLY A 88 14.21 0.73 -22.63
C GLY A 88 13.88 2.20 -22.38
N ASP A 89 13.27 2.82 -23.37
CA ASP A 89 12.90 4.23 -23.33
C ASP A 89 11.77 4.46 -22.32
N VAL A 90 11.89 5.52 -21.52
CA VAL A 90 10.84 5.92 -20.58
C VAL A 90 9.61 6.35 -21.38
N PRO A 91 8.42 5.75 -21.15
CA PRO A 91 7.20 6.16 -21.84
C PRO A 91 6.81 7.61 -21.54
N ASP A 92 5.99 8.21 -22.40
CA ASP A 92 5.35 9.50 -22.10
C ASP A 92 4.56 9.41 -20.78
N GLY A 93 4.92 10.27 -19.83
CA GLY A 93 4.34 10.28 -18.48
C GLY A 93 4.98 9.29 -17.49
N GLY A 94 6.12 8.70 -17.85
CA GLY A 94 6.91 7.83 -16.96
C GLY A 94 6.47 6.37 -16.96
N PHE A 95 7.30 5.51 -16.35
CA PHE A 95 6.90 4.14 -16.08
C PHE A 95 5.74 4.08 -15.09
N LYS A 96 4.91 3.05 -15.20
CA LYS A 96 3.99 2.71 -14.11
C LYS A 96 4.80 2.14 -12.95
N ALA A 97 4.45 2.52 -11.73
CA ALA A 97 5.21 2.19 -10.55
C ALA A 97 4.35 1.58 -9.44
N VAL A 98 4.98 0.76 -8.60
CA VAL A 98 4.38 0.13 -7.42
C VAL A 98 5.32 0.33 -6.23
N VAL A 99 4.78 0.89 -5.13
CA VAL A 99 5.41 0.78 -3.81
C VAL A 99 5.03 -0.58 -3.24
N PHE A 100 6.01 -1.46 -3.08
CA PHE A 100 5.81 -2.80 -2.56
C PHE A 100 6.15 -2.82 -1.07
N ASN A 101 5.13 -3.02 -0.23
CA ASN A 101 5.29 -3.15 1.21
C ASN A 101 5.46 -4.61 1.60
N HIS A 102 6.49 -4.94 2.38
CA HIS A 102 6.66 -6.29 2.89
C HIS A 102 5.77 -6.59 4.11
N GLY A 103 5.53 -7.87 4.37
CA GLY A 103 4.90 -8.34 5.60
C GLY A 103 5.89 -8.38 6.77
N TYR A 104 5.42 -8.75 7.97
CA TYR A 104 6.29 -8.77 9.14
C TYR A 104 7.48 -9.74 9.00
N ILE A 105 8.67 -9.20 9.20
CA ILE A 105 9.93 -9.92 9.37
C ILE A 105 10.61 -9.25 10.57
N PRO A 106 11.15 -10.01 11.55
CA PRO A 106 11.88 -9.39 12.66
C PRO A 106 12.96 -8.43 12.12
N PRO A 107 13.02 -7.17 12.61
CA PRO A 107 13.94 -6.17 12.04
C PRO A 107 15.40 -6.62 11.98
N SER A 108 15.86 -7.33 13.02
CA SER A 108 17.23 -7.88 13.09
C SER A 108 17.52 -9.01 12.09
N LEU A 109 16.50 -9.56 11.43
CA LEU A 109 16.60 -10.61 10.42
C LEU A 109 16.24 -10.11 9.01
N TYR A 110 15.84 -8.84 8.88
CA TYR A 110 15.43 -8.30 7.59
C TYR A 110 16.63 -8.00 6.70
N VAL A 111 16.58 -8.48 5.47
CA VAL A 111 17.57 -8.21 4.43
C VAL A 111 16.84 -7.76 3.16
N THR A 112 17.23 -6.61 2.62
CA THR A 112 16.57 -5.92 1.49
C THR A 112 16.36 -6.82 0.27
N THR A 113 17.23 -7.80 0.02
CA THR A 113 17.26 -8.57 -1.23
C THR A 113 16.80 -10.03 -1.11
N GLU A 114 16.39 -10.51 0.07
CA GLU A 114 16.16 -11.96 0.28
C GLU A 114 14.70 -12.42 0.14
N ARG A 115 13.75 -11.65 0.70
CA ARG A 115 12.34 -12.02 0.71
C ARG A 115 11.58 -11.30 -0.39
N TYR A 116 10.51 -11.95 -0.86
CA TYR A 116 9.63 -11.45 -1.92
C TYR A 116 10.24 -11.36 -3.31
N VAL A 117 11.40 -11.99 -3.55
CA VAL A 117 12.13 -11.94 -4.83
C VAL A 117 11.22 -12.31 -6.01
N ASP A 118 10.49 -13.43 -5.94
CA ASP A 118 9.61 -13.88 -7.02
C ASP A 118 8.47 -12.89 -7.33
N TYR A 119 7.95 -12.22 -6.31
CA TYR A 119 6.85 -11.25 -6.47
C TYR A 119 7.35 -9.93 -7.08
N VAL A 120 8.50 -9.44 -6.60
CA VAL A 120 9.15 -8.25 -7.15
C VAL A 120 9.56 -8.52 -8.60
N ASP A 121 10.14 -9.69 -8.87
CA ASP A 121 10.57 -10.10 -10.21
C ASP A 121 9.40 -10.16 -11.19
N ALA A 122 8.28 -10.78 -10.80
CA ALA A 122 7.09 -10.87 -11.66
C ALA A 122 6.54 -9.49 -12.04
N LEU A 123 6.51 -8.55 -11.09
CA LEU A 123 6.04 -7.18 -11.34
C LEU A 123 7.04 -6.39 -12.21
N ALA A 124 8.34 -6.51 -11.93
CA ALA A 124 9.39 -5.84 -12.68
C ALA A 124 9.43 -6.33 -14.15
N ARG A 125 9.32 -7.64 -14.36
CA ARG A 125 9.23 -8.24 -15.70
C ARG A 125 8.03 -7.79 -16.51
N ALA A 126 6.93 -7.44 -15.83
CA ALA A 126 5.74 -6.87 -16.45
C ALA A 126 5.90 -5.39 -16.86
N GLY A 127 7.09 -4.80 -16.70
CA GLY A 127 7.40 -3.43 -17.09
C GLY A 127 7.00 -2.39 -16.05
N LEU A 128 6.89 -2.78 -14.78
CA LEU A 128 6.63 -1.86 -13.67
C LEU A 128 7.94 -1.47 -13.00
N VAL A 129 8.07 -0.20 -12.62
CA VAL A 129 9.02 0.21 -11.59
C VAL A 129 8.51 -0.34 -10.27
N VAL A 130 9.26 -1.23 -9.61
CA VAL A 130 8.89 -1.75 -8.29
C VAL A 130 9.86 -1.20 -7.28
N PHE A 131 9.34 -0.46 -6.30
CA PHE A 131 10.12 -0.01 -5.15
C PHE A 131 9.68 -0.77 -3.90
N LYS A 132 10.40 -1.86 -3.58
CA LYS A 132 10.19 -2.62 -2.35
C LYS A 132 10.93 -1.95 -1.21
N ILE A 133 10.22 -1.09 -0.50
CA ILE A 133 10.76 -0.35 0.64
C ILE A 133 11.03 -1.28 1.82
N ASP A 134 12.05 -0.97 2.59
CA ASP A 134 12.41 -1.72 3.80
C ASP A 134 11.63 -1.22 5.02
N MET A 135 11.07 0.00 4.98
CA MET A 135 10.45 0.68 6.14
C MET A 135 11.46 1.02 7.25
N ARG A 136 11.16 2.05 8.05
CA ARG A 136 12.07 2.48 9.13
C ARG A 136 12.40 1.37 10.12
N GLY A 137 13.65 1.33 10.56
CA GLY A 137 14.19 0.33 11.48
C GLY A 137 14.43 -1.06 10.89
N HIS A 138 14.25 -1.29 9.59
CA HIS A 138 14.59 -2.54 8.92
C HIS A 138 15.72 -2.36 7.91
N GLY A 139 16.55 -3.41 7.76
CA GLY A 139 17.69 -3.37 6.87
C GLY A 139 18.64 -2.24 7.27
N ASN A 140 18.96 -1.36 6.32
CA ASN A 140 19.78 -0.18 6.57
C ASN A 140 18.95 1.10 6.81
N SER A 141 17.62 1.00 6.85
CA SER A 141 16.75 2.15 7.10
C SER A 141 16.92 2.70 8.50
N GLU A 142 17.05 4.02 8.59
CA GLU A 142 17.08 4.73 9.86
C GLU A 142 15.74 4.66 10.60
N GLY A 143 15.74 5.12 11.85
CA GLY A 143 14.56 5.14 12.73
C GLY A 143 14.32 3.83 13.47
N GLU A 144 13.28 3.82 14.30
CA GLU A 144 12.93 2.68 15.15
C GLU A 144 11.78 1.88 14.52
N ALA A 145 11.92 0.55 14.52
CA ALA A 145 10.87 -0.33 14.08
C ALA A 145 9.66 -0.24 15.03
N ALA A 146 8.46 -0.16 14.45
CA ALA A 146 7.19 -0.11 15.18
C ALA A 146 6.24 -1.20 14.66
N GLY A 147 5.23 -1.58 15.46
CA GLY A 147 4.18 -2.47 14.96
C GLY A 147 3.12 -1.70 14.18
N SER A 148 2.67 -2.22 13.03
CA SER A 148 1.61 -1.60 12.21
C SER A 148 0.26 -1.44 12.92
N PHE A 149 0.05 -2.10 14.06
CA PHE A 149 -1.19 -2.03 14.84
C PHE A 149 -1.31 -0.79 15.71
N PHE A 150 -0.20 -0.11 16.00
CA PHE A 150 -0.15 0.97 17.00
C PHE A 150 0.64 2.19 16.53
N SER A 151 1.05 2.21 15.26
CA SER A 151 1.84 3.30 14.71
C SER A 151 1.55 3.51 13.22
N PRO A 152 1.41 4.77 12.76
CA PRO A 152 1.26 5.08 11.34
C PRO A 152 2.60 5.10 10.59
N ASN A 153 3.73 4.93 11.28
CA ASN A 153 5.08 5.17 10.75
C ASN A 153 5.35 4.46 9.41
N TYR A 154 4.99 3.18 9.29
CA TYR A 154 5.19 2.43 8.05
C TYR A 154 4.27 2.87 6.92
N MET A 155 3.08 3.40 7.26
CA MET A 155 2.20 4.01 6.27
C MET A 155 2.78 5.33 5.78
N ILE A 156 3.35 6.13 6.68
CA ILE A 156 4.04 7.37 6.34
C ILE A 156 5.24 7.07 5.42
N ASP A 157 6.05 6.06 5.75
CA ASP A 157 7.16 5.62 4.90
C ASP A 157 6.68 5.22 3.50
N ALA A 158 5.58 4.48 3.39
CA ALA A 158 5.01 4.08 2.10
C ALA A 158 4.46 5.27 1.29
N ILE A 159 3.81 6.24 1.94
CA ILE A 159 3.30 7.45 1.28
C ILE A 159 4.46 8.34 0.81
N SER A 160 5.50 8.50 1.64
CA SER A 160 6.72 9.21 1.24
C SER A 160 7.38 8.54 0.03
N ALA A 161 7.49 7.21 -0.01
CA ALA A 161 8.03 6.50 -1.17
C ALA A 161 7.19 6.73 -2.44
N LEU A 162 5.86 6.70 -2.31
CA LEU A 162 4.95 6.99 -3.43
C LEU A 162 5.18 8.40 -3.97
N LYS A 163 5.28 9.40 -3.09
CA LYS A 163 5.55 10.78 -3.50
C LYS A 163 6.95 10.94 -4.09
N SER A 164 7.95 10.24 -3.56
CA SER A 164 9.31 10.21 -4.11
C SER A 164 9.37 9.62 -5.52
N LEU A 165 8.51 8.65 -5.85
CA LEU A 165 8.41 8.12 -7.22
C LEU A 165 7.73 9.09 -8.20
N GLN A 166 7.16 10.20 -7.71
CA GLN A 166 6.47 11.21 -8.51
C GLN A 166 7.31 12.47 -8.75
N THR A 167 8.50 12.58 -8.14
CA THR A 167 9.44 13.68 -8.35
C THR A 167 10.24 13.50 -9.63
#